data_AF-A0A831NS96-F1
#
_entry.id   AF-A0A831NS96-F1
#
_cell.length_a   1.000
_cell.length_b   1.000
_cell.length_c   1.000
_cell.angle_alpha   90.00
_cell.angle_beta   90.00
_cell.angle_gamma   90.00
#
_symmetry.space_group_name_H-M   'P 1'
#
loop_
_entity.id
_entity.type
_entity.pdbx_description
1 polymer ?
#
loop_
_entity_poly.entity_id
_entity_poly.type
_entity_poly.pdbx_seq_one_letter_code
_entity_poly.pdbx_strand_id
1 'polypeptide(L)'
;MPGLLCWRSKKASARFMACSCCQTHGRQMGFITHYWKNRKFEMLVRCCVLIFCGMAFLPVHAAGISYKAVAIGEEKGWIVLDLLQNYRLSQTMDEALENGVPLTFETEVSIDPEKASFWQTSLGKKQIRRQLIFHPLAEEYEVRDVDAGTQRLFATRDAALLALGELKGKKIVPVNVLQKGVIYLVKVQTIHDIGALPLPLRPRAYLSPGWHLSSKVYEWRLQP
;
A
#
# COMPACT_ATOMS: atom_id res chain seq x y z
N MET A 1 51.15 -16.83 -19.65
CA MET A 1 50.15 -17.08 -20.71
C MET A 1 48.78 -16.64 -20.22
N PRO A 2 47.93 -16.15 -21.12
CA PRO A 2 47.76 -14.75 -21.59
C PRO A 2 46.84 -13.95 -20.64
N GLY A 3 46.72 -12.62 -20.67
CA GLY A 3 46.94 -11.65 -21.74
C GLY A 3 45.59 -10.99 -22.07
N LEU A 4 45.38 -9.77 -21.58
CA LEU A 4 44.33 -8.86 -22.07
C LEU A 4 45.02 -7.64 -22.69
N LEU A 5 44.93 -7.59 -24.02
CA LEU A 5 45.31 -6.48 -24.89
C LEU A 5 44.51 -5.20 -24.53
N CYS A 6 45.17 -4.04 -24.45
CA CYS A 6 45.34 -3.05 -25.54
C CYS A 6 43.98 -2.48 -26.00
N TRP A 7 43.71 -1.17 -25.92
CA TRP A 7 44.30 -0.19 -26.83
C TRP A 7 43.98 1.25 -26.36
N ARG A 8 45.02 2.07 -26.15
CA ARG A 8 44.91 3.50 -25.83
C ARG A 8 45.49 4.27 -27.02
N SER A 9 44.66 5.03 -27.73
CA SER A 9 45.12 5.80 -28.89
C SER A 9 45.80 7.10 -28.44
N LYS A 10 46.97 7.37 -29.05
CA LYS A 10 47.73 8.61 -29.00
C LYS A 10 47.29 9.52 -30.16
N LYS A 11 47.41 10.83 -29.97
CA LYS A 11 47.96 11.81 -30.95
C LYS A 11 48.29 13.09 -30.18
N ALA A 12 49.57 13.41 -30.00
CA ALA A 12 50.42 14.25 -30.86
C ALA A 12 50.19 15.76 -30.54
N SER A 13 51.06 16.38 -29.73
CA SER A 13 52.35 17.00 -30.11
C SER A 13 52.19 18.33 -30.84
N ALA A 14 52.61 19.42 -30.18
CA ALA A 14 53.51 20.41 -30.77
C ALA A 14 54.04 21.36 -29.68
N ARG A 15 55.37 21.35 -29.48
CA ARG A 15 56.14 22.44 -28.86
C ARG A 15 56.07 23.66 -29.77
N PHE A 16 56.02 24.86 -29.20
CA PHE A 16 56.77 25.99 -29.77
C PHE A 16 57.29 26.90 -28.65
N MET A 17 58.57 27.21 -28.81
CA MET A 17 59.44 28.04 -27.98
C MET A 17 59.49 29.45 -28.62
N ALA A 18 60.03 30.43 -27.87
CA ALA A 18 60.34 31.81 -28.26
C ALA A 18 59.17 32.81 -28.10
N CYS A 19 59.37 34.10 -27.80
CA CYS A 19 60.59 34.88 -27.55
C CYS A 19 60.18 36.12 -26.73
N SER A 20 61.18 36.74 -26.09
CA SER A 20 61.06 38.06 -25.47
C SER A 20 61.05 39.18 -26.52
N CYS A 21 60.61 40.36 -26.08
CA CYS A 21 60.77 41.69 -26.71
C CYS A 21 59.65 42.15 -27.66
N CYS A 22 58.71 42.92 -27.12
CA CYS A 22 58.37 44.25 -27.67
C CYS A 22 57.59 45.06 -26.64
N GLN A 23 58.19 46.16 -26.17
CA GLN A 23 57.51 47.22 -25.43
C GLN A 23 56.62 48.03 -26.37
N THR A 24 55.39 48.34 -25.97
CA THR A 24 54.76 49.61 -26.36
C THR A 24 53.89 50.16 -25.24
N HIS A 25 54.26 51.39 -24.85
CA HIS A 25 53.55 52.31 -23.98
C HIS A 25 52.13 52.58 -24.52
N GLY A 26 51.12 52.57 -23.64
CA GLY A 26 49.75 52.77 -24.11
C GLY A 26 48.72 52.99 -22.99
N ARG A 27 48.84 54.11 -22.29
CA ARG A 27 47.75 54.97 -21.82
C ARG A 27 46.60 54.28 -21.05
N GLN A 28 46.53 54.61 -19.76
CA GLN A 28 45.35 54.36 -18.94
C GLN A 28 44.08 54.92 -19.59
N MET A 29 43.12 54.03 -19.85
CA MET A 29 41.70 54.36 -19.93
C MET A 29 41.02 53.53 -18.85
N GLY A 30 40.65 54.20 -17.77
CA GLY A 30 39.81 53.63 -16.73
C GLY A 30 38.49 53.23 -17.36
N PHE A 31 38.30 51.92 -17.55
CA PHE A 31 36.98 51.36 -17.71
C PHE A 31 36.40 51.18 -16.32
N ILE A 32 35.49 52.08 -15.98
CA ILE A 32 34.55 51.96 -14.87
C ILE A 32 33.76 50.67 -15.13
N THR A 33 34.18 49.56 -14.53
CA THR A 33 33.33 48.38 -14.39
C THR A 33 32.29 48.72 -13.34
N HIS A 34 31.18 49.30 -13.78
CA HIS A 34 29.96 49.35 -13.00
C HIS A 34 29.54 47.90 -12.73
N TYR A 35 30.03 47.35 -11.62
CA TYR A 35 29.61 46.09 -11.05
C TYR A 35 28.16 46.28 -10.57
N TRP A 36 27.20 46.14 -11.50
CA TRP A 36 25.77 46.11 -11.19
C TRP A 36 25.51 44.87 -10.33
N LYS A 37 25.57 45.08 -9.01
CA LYS A 37 25.26 44.13 -7.96
C LYS A 37 23.78 43.74 -8.08
N ASN A 38 23.50 42.71 -8.88
CA ASN A 38 22.18 42.15 -9.14
C ASN A 38 21.62 41.41 -7.92
N ARG A 39 21.37 42.16 -6.85
CA ARG A 39 20.79 41.70 -5.57
C ARG A 39 19.36 41.13 -5.74
N LYS A 40 18.68 41.49 -6.84
CA LYS A 40 17.34 40.99 -7.19
C LYS A 40 17.36 39.57 -7.79
N PHE A 41 18.44 39.17 -8.48
CA PHE A 41 18.55 37.85 -9.10
C PHE A 41 18.85 36.77 -8.05
N GLU A 42 19.72 37.06 -7.06
CA GLU A 42 19.96 36.14 -5.95
C GLU A 42 18.76 35.97 -5.00
N MET A 43 17.93 37.00 -4.84
CA MET A 43 16.67 36.90 -4.08
C MET A 43 15.66 35.98 -4.77
N LEU A 44 15.51 36.11 -6.09
CA LEU A 44 14.58 35.28 -6.86
C LEU A 44 15.02 33.80 -6.86
N VAL A 45 16.32 33.53 -7.00
CA VAL A 45 16.86 32.15 -6.93
C VAL A 45 16.69 31.57 -5.52
N ARG A 46 16.93 32.34 -4.46
CA ARG A 46 16.72 31.89 -3.07
C ARG A 46 15.24 31.64 -2.74
N CYS A 47 14.32 32.47 -3.24
CA CYS A 47 12.89 32.23 -3.09
C CYS A 47 12.44 30.97 -3.83
N CYS A 48 12.93 30.73 -5.06
CA CYS A 48 12.62 29.50 -5.79
C CYS A 48 13.18 28.24 -5.09
N VAL A 49 14.38 28.31 -4.49
CA VAL A 49 14.97 27.19 -3.74
C VAL A 49 14.21 26.91 -2.44
N LEU A 50 13.74 27.94 -1.72
CA LEU A 50 12.93 27.78 -0.51
C LEU A 50 11.50 27.30 -0.81
N ILE A 51 10.92 27.71 -1.94
CA ILE A 51 9.60 27.24 -2.40
C ILE A 51 9.67 25.79 -2.90
N PHE A 52 10.77 25.38 -3.53
CA PHE A 52 10.96 24.00 -4.00
C PHE A 52 11.33 23.02 -2.86
N CYS A 53 11.96 23.50 -1.78
CA CYS A 53 12.26 22.70 -0.59
C CYS A 53 11.10 22.63 0.42
N GLY A 54 10.14 23.55 0.32
CA GLY A 54 8.94 23.63 1.16
C GLY A 54 7.78 22.71 0.73
N MET A 55 7.87 22.01 -0.41
CA MET A 55 7.03 20.84 -0.66
C MET A 55 7.53 19.69 0.22
N ALA A 56 7.20 19.80 1.50
CA ALA A 56 7.21 18.68 2.41
C ALA A 56 6.42 17.56 1.71
N PHE A 57 7.11 16.47 1.37
CA PHE A 57 6.48 15.23 0.96
C PHE A 57 5.44 14.88 2.01
N LEU A 58 4.16 15.12 1.74
CA LEU A 58 3.11 14.56 2.57
C LEU A 58 3.29 13.05 2.48
N PRO A 59 3.44 12.35 3.61
CA PRO A 59 3.54 10.91 3.59
C PRO A 59 2.22 10.38 3.06
N VAL A 60 2.20 9.99 1.78
CA VAL A 60 1.10 9.21 1.22
C VAL A 60 1.07 7.89 1.98
N HIS A 61 0.23 7.83 3.00
CA HIS A 61 0.06 6.60 3.75
C HIS A 61 -0.60 5.61 2.81
N ALA A 62 0.12 4.52 2.51
CA ALA A 62 -0.39 3.49 1.65
C ALA A 62 -1.64 2.87 2.29
N ALA A 63 -2.81 3.11 1.67
CA ALA A 63 -4.04 2.43 1.99
C ALA A 63 -3.86 0.93 1.77
N GLY A 64 -4.38 0.11 2.67
CA GLY A 64 -4.32 -1.34 2.54
C GLY A 64 -4.77 -2.08 3.79
N ILE A 65 -4.84 -3.40 3.66
CA ILE A 65 -5.16 -4.31 4.77
C ILE A 65 -3.91 -5.14 5.06
N SER A 66 -3.50 -5.21 6.33
CA SER A 66 -2.39 -6.06 6.75
C SER A 66 -2.80 -7.02 7.88
N TYR A 67 -2.31 -8.25 7.81
CA TYR A 67 -2.45 -9.20 8.90
C TYR A 67 -1.40 -8.91 9.98
N LYS A 68 -1.85 -8.82 11.22
CA LYS A 68 -1.02 -8.73 12.42
C LYS A 68 -0.80 -10.11 13.04
N ALA A 69 -1.84 -10.93 13.06
CA ALA A 69 -1.78 -12.31 13.50
C ALA A 69 -2.76 -13.16 12.69
N VAL A 70 -2.37 -14.40 12.42
CA VAL A 70 -3.18 -15.44 11.79
C VAL A 70 -2.95 -16.71 12.57
N ALA A 71 -4.01 -17.32 13.09
CA ALA A 71 -3.93 -18.61 13.76
C ALA A 71 -5.04 -19.52 13.26
N ILE A 72 -4.69 -20.77 13.00
CA ILE A 72 -5.64 -21.85 12.80
C ILE A 72 -5.44 -22.87 13.91
N GLY A 73 -6.57 -23.38 14.39
CA GLY A 73 -6.59 -24.48 15.35
C GLY A 73 -7.76 -25.40 15.07
N GLU A 74 -7.89 -26.38 15.96
CA GLU A 74 -9.05 -27.26 16.02
C GLU A 74 -9.83 -26.96 17.29
N GLU A 75 -11.15 -26.78 17.16
CA GLU A 75 -12.05 -26.63 18.30
C GLU A 75 -13.34 -27.42 18.05
N LYS A 76 -13.69 -28.34 18.96
CA LYS A 76 -14.95 -29.10 18.93
C LYS A 76 -15.23 -29.78 17.58
N GLY A 77 -14.20 -30.35 16.94
CA GLY A 77 -14.30 -31.04 15.66
C GLY A 77 -14.37 -30.12 14.44
N TRP A 78 -14.05 -28.83 14.59
CA TRP A 78 -13.97 -27.85 13.51
C TRP A 78 -12.56 -27.28 13.40
N ILE A 79 -12.12 -27.05 12.17
CA ILE A 79 -11.02 -26.12 11.93
C ILE A 79 -11.55 -24.71 12.13
N VAL A 80 -10.92 -23.99 13.05
CA VAL A 80 -11.26 -22.61 13.42
C VAL A 80 -10.14 -21.66 13.05
N LEU A 81 -10.54 -20.45 12.63
CA LEU A 81 -9.65 -19.39 12.24
C LEU A 81 -9.79 -18.19 13.18
N ASP A 82 -8.65 -17.71 13.66
CA ASP A 82 -8.47 -16.43 14.32
C ASP A 82 -7.61 -15.50 13.44
N LEU A 83 -8.07 -14.27 13.24
CA LEU A 83 -7.34 -13.24 12.51
C LEU A 83 -7.32 -11.94 13.31
N LEU A 84 -6.17 -11.29 13.30
CA LEU A 84 -6.05 -9.90 13.67
C LEU A 84 -5.57 -9.11 12.46
N GLN A 85 -6.39 -8.20 11.98
CA GLN A 85 -6.17 -7.39 10.79
C GLN A 85 -6.08 -5.92 11.16
N ASN A 86 -5.28 -5.18 10.40
CA ASN A 86 -5.17 -3.74 10.50
C ASN A 86 -5.59 -3.10 9.19
N TYR A 87 -6.62 -2.26 9.26
CA TYR A 87 -7.19 -1.55 8.12
C TYR A 87 -6.62 -0.13 8.05
N ARG A 88 -6.10 0.24 6.88
CA ARG A 88 -5.80 1.62 6.53
C ARG A 88 -6.66 1.99 5.33
N LEU A 89 -7.74 2.69 5.57
CA LEU A 89 -8.66 3.14 4.53
C LEU A 89 -7.97 4.18 3.62
N SER A 90 -8.45 4.27 2.38
CA SER A 90 -8.05 5.36 1.49
C SER A 90 -8.81 6.63 1.86
N GLN A 91 -8.33 7.79 1.41
CA GLN A 91 -9.05 9.05 1.59
C GLN A 91 -10.47 8.98 1.02
N THR A 92 -10.65 8.37 -0.16
CA THR A 92 -11.98 8.20 -0.78
C THR A 92 -12.92 7.34 0.07
N MET A 93 -12.41 6.28 0.69
CA MET A 93 -13.19 5.44 1.59
C MET A 93 -13.51 6.15 2.91
N ASP A 94 -12.58 6.93 3.45
CA ASP A 94 -12.80 7.72 4.66
C ASP A 94 -13.87 8.77 4.45
N GLU A 95 -13.76 9.57 3.38
CA GLU A 95 -14.77 10.55 3.01
C GLU A 95 -16.14 9.88 2.81
N ALA A 96 -16.19 8.73 2.16
CA ALA A 96 -17.43 7.99 1.95
C ALA A 96 -18.02 7.51 3.28
N LEU A 97 -17.20 6.95 4.17
CA LEU A 97 -17.62 6.50 5.49
C LEU A 97 -18.19 7.65 6.32
N GLU A 98 -17.52 8.81 6.35
CA GLU A 98 -18.00 10.01 7.04
C GLU A 98 -19.36 10.51 6.51
N ASN A 99 -19.64 10.27 5.22
CA ASN A 99 -20.93 10.54 4.61
C ASN A 99 -21.98 9.41 4.81
N GLY A 100 -21.69 8.44 5.67
CA GLY A 100 -22.59 7.31 5.99
C GLY A 100 -22.64 6.23 4.92
N VAL A 101 -21.70 6.20 3.98
CA VAL A 101 -21.61 5.11 2.99
C VAL A 101 -21.05 3.86 3.67
N PRO A 102 -21.76 2.73 3.63
CA PRO A 102 -21.27 1.49 4.23
C PRO A 102 -20.07 0.94 3.46
N LEU A 103 -19.03 0.55 4.18
CA LEU A 103 -17.87 -0.15 3.63
C LEU A 103 -17.92 -1.62 4.03
N THR A 104 -18.04 -2.51 3.04
CA THR A 104 -18.10 -3.95 3.27
C THR A 104 -16.77 -4.59 2.88
N PHE A 105 -16.24 -5.43 3.75
CA PHE A 105 -15.02 -6.20 3.52
C PHE A 105 -15.35 -7.68 3.55
N GLU A 106 -14.83 -8.41 2.56
CA GLU A 106 -14.96 -9.85 2.46
C GLU A 106 -13.60 -10.50 2.75
N THR A 107 -13.56 -11.34 3.77
CA THR A 107 -12.44 -12.25 4.03
C THR A 107 -12.79 -13.61 3.44
N GLU A 108 -12.04 -14.03 2.44
CA GLU A 108 -12.12 -15.36 1.87
C GLU A 108 -11.05 -16.26 2.48
N VAL A 109 -11.48 -17.45 2.88
CA VAL A 109 -10.63 -18.53 3.39
C VAL A 109 -10.86 -19.74 2.51
N SER A 110 -9.80 -20.29 1.93
CA SER A 110 -9.84 -21.58 1.22
C SER A 110 -8.92 -22.60 1.87
N ILE A 111 -9.36 -23.86 1.88
CA ILE A 111 -8.58 -25.01 2.32
C ILE A 111 -8.63 -26.04 1.21
N ASP A 112 -7.48 -26.26 0.59
CA ASP A 112 -7.33 -27.10 -0.60
C ASP A 112 -6.18 -28.08 -0.39
N PRO A 113 -6.25 -29.33 -0.89
CA PRO A 113 -5.07 -30.19 -0.91
C PRO A 113 -3.93 -29.49 -1.63
N GLU A 114 -2.69 -29.58 -1.12
CA GLU A 114 -1.55 -28.89 -1.75
C GLU A 114 -1.33 -29.30 -3.21
N LYS A 115 -1.72 -30.54 -3.56
CA LYS A 115 -1.64 -31.11 -4.91
C LYS A 115 -2.94 -30.99 -5.71
N ALA A 116 -3.90 -30.18 -5.26
CA ALA A 116 -5.17 -30.01 -5.96
C ALA A 116 -4.95 -29.48 -7.38
N SER A 117 -5.67 -30.05 -8.34
CA SER A 117 -5.72 -29.52 -9.70
C SER A 117 -6.51 -28.22 -9.72
N PHE A 118 -6.20 -27.31 -10.65
CA PHE A 118 -6.89 -26.03 -10.77
C PHE A 118 -8.39 -26.14 -11.15
N TRP A 119 -8.81 -27.31 -11.65
CA TRP A 119 -10.23 -27.63 -11.92
C TRP A 119 -10.95 -28.24 -10.71
N GLN A 120 -10.23 -28.57 -9.63
CA GLN A 120 -10.81 -29.21 -8.47
C GLN A 120 -11.52 -28.17 -7.59
N THR A 121 -12.77 -28.44 -7.24
CA THR A 121 -13.52 -27.59 -6.32
C THR A 121 -12.85 -27.59 -4.96
N SER A 122 -12.77 -26.41 -4.34
CA SER A 122 -12.19 -26.26 -3.01
C SER A 122 -12.89 -27.15 -2.00
N LEU A 123 -12.13 -27.85 -1.16
CA LEU A 123 -12.71 -28.71 -0.11
C LEU A 123 -13.39 -27.89 0.98
N GLY A 124 -12.94 -26.66 1.17
CA GLY A 124 -13.52 -25.73 2.11
C GLY A 124 -13.29 -24.30 1.66
N LYS A 125 -14.35 -23.63 1.21
CA LYS A 125 -14.35 -22.19 0.97
C LYS A 125 -15.31 -21.51 1.94
N LYS A 126 -14.81 -20.55 2.70
CA LYS A 126 -15.60 -19.72 3.62
C LYS A 126 -15.40 -18.26 3.26
N GLN A 127 -16.51 -17.57 3.00
CA GLN A 127 -16.55 -16.12 2.91
C GLN A 127 -17.10 -15.57 4.23
N ILE A 128 -16.45 -14.54 4.75
CA ILE A 128 -16.83 -13.83 5.96
C ILE A 128 -16.99 -12.37 5.59
N ARG A 129 -18.21 -11.83 5.71
CA ARG A 129 -18.50 -10.44 5.36
C ARG A 129 -18.66 -9.59 6.61
N ARG A 130 -17.87 -8.52 6.69
CA ARG A 130 -17.97 -7.53 7.75
C ARG A 130 -18.14 -6.14 7.19
N GLN A 131 -19.02 -5.37 7.82
CA GLN A 131 -19.39 -4.05 7.35
C GLN A 131 -19.06 -3.01 8.42
N LEU A 132 -18.54 -1.87 7.97
CA LEU A 132 -18.30 -0.68 8.77
C LEU A 132 -19.20 0.44 8.25
N ILE A 133 -19.93 1.07 9.17
CA ILE A 133 -20.85 2.17 8.89
C ILE A 133 -20.59 3.27 9.92
N PHE A 134 -20.71 4.52 9.52
CA PHE A 134 -20.81 5.64 10.45
C PHE A 134 -22.22 6.22 10.36
N HIS A 135 -22.80 6.54 11.52
CA HIS A 135 -24.13 7.12 11.66
C HIS A 135 -24.00 8.59 12.05
N PRO A 136 -24.07 9.56 11.11
CA PRO A 136 -23.74 10.95 11.39
C PRO A 136 -24.65 11.61 12.45
N LEU A 137 -25.91 11.19 12.52
CA LEU A 137 -26.87 11.74 13.50
C LEU A 137 -26.56 11.29 14.94
N ALA A 138 -26.08 10.06 15.10
CA ALA A 138 -25.73 9.49 16.40
C ALA A 138 -24.25 9.71 16.76
N GLU A 139 -23.43 10.12 15.78
CA GLU A 139 -21.97 10.22 15.88
C GLU A 139 -21.29 8.91 16.30
N GLU A 140 -21.83 7.78 15.84
CA GLU A 140 -21.35 6.44 16.21
C GLU A 140 -20.94 5.63 14.99
N TYR A 141 -19.94 4.76 15.19
CA TYR A 141 -19.51 3.76 14.21
C TYR A 141 -20.15 2.42 14.53
N GLU A 142 -20.73 1.77 13.53
CA GLU A 142 -21.27 0.41 13.62
C GLU A 142 -20.34 -0.56 12.88
N VAL A 143 -20.00 -1.67 13.54
CA VAL A 143 -19.39 -2.83 12.91
C VAL A 143 -20.37 -3.99 12.94
N ARG A 144 -20.71 -4.50 11.75
CA ARG A 144 -21.63 -5.62 11.57
C ARG A 144 -20.89 -6.85 11.05
N ASP A 145 -21.20 -8.00 11.63
CA ASP A 145 -20.93 -9.31 11.05
C ASP A 145 -22.16 -9.71 10.24
N VAL A 146 -22.05 -9.66 8.92
CA VAL A 146 -23.21 -9.80 8.01
C VAL A 146 -23.76 -11.21 8.06
N ASP A 147 -22.87 -12.22 8.17
CA ASP A 147 -23.26 -13.62 8.17
C ASP A 147 -23.88 -14.04 9.51
N ALA A 148 -23.36 -13.52 10.62
CA ALA A 148 -23.89 -13.81 11.96
C ALA A 148 -25.07 -12.90 12.37
N GLY A 149 -25.32 -11.81 11.63
CA GLY A 149 -26.37 -10.83 11.96
C GLY A 149 -26.10 -10.05 13.25
N THR A 150 -24.85 -10.04 13.72
CA THR A 150 -24.47 -9.32 14.96
C THR A 150 -23.89 -7.96 14.63
N GLN A 151 -24.11 -6.99 15.51
CA GLN A 151 -23.59 -5.63 15.36
C GLN A 151 -23.07 -5.08 16.68
N ARG A 152 -22.10 -4.17 16.60
CA ARG A 152 -21.52 -3.48 17.75
C ARG A 152 -21.30 -2.02 17.39
N LEU A 153 -21.55 -1.14 18.36
CA LEU A 153 -21.38 0.31 18.21
C LEU A 153 -20.11 0.78 18.92
N PHE A 154 -19.49 1.83 18.38
CA PHE A 154 -18.23 2.39 18.86
C PHE A 154 -18.26 3.91 18.72
N ALA A 155 -17.81 4.62 19.75
CA ALA A 155 -17.72 6.08 19.74
C ALA A 155 -16.57 6.64 18.88
N THR A 156 -15.63 5.79 18.46
CA THR A 156 -14.44 6.24 17.69
C THR A 156 -14.20 5.32 16.50
N ARG A 157 -13.72 5.92 15.40
CA ARG A 157 -13.33 5.21 14.19
C ARG A 157 -12.28 4.12 14.46
N ASP A 158 -11.27 4.45 15.26
CA ASP A 158 -10.16 3.53 15.53
C ASP A 158 -10.62 2.29 16.31
N ALA A 159 -11.50 2.46 17.31
CA ALA A 159 -12.10 1.33 18.00
C ALA A 159 -12.95 0.45 17.07
N ALA A 160 -13.70 1.06 16.15
CA ALA A 160 -14.47 0.33 15.15
C ALA A 160 -13.56 -0.43 14.17
N LEU A 161 -12.48 0.17 13.69
CA LEU A 161 -11.53 -0.49 12.79
C LEU A 161 -10.77 -1.64 13.48
N LEU A 162 -10.41 -1.49 14.75
CA LEU A 162 -9.85 -2.57 15.56
C LEU A 162 -10.84 -3.73 15.69
N ALA A 163 -12.10 -3.43 16.01
CA ALA A 163 -13.14 -4.45 16.14
C ALA A 163 -13.52 -5.09 14.80
N LEU A 164 -13.42 -4.35 13.69
CA LEU A 164 -13.61 -4.84 12.32
C LEU A 164 -12.55 -5.90 11.98
N GLY A 165 -11.29 -5.64 12.34
CA GLY A 165 -10.17 -6.52 12.04
C GLY A 165 -9.95 -7.67 13.02
N GLU A 166 -10.72 -7.75 14.09
CA GLU A 166 -10.67 -8.87 15.03
C GLU A 166 -11.70 -9.94 14.62
N LEU A 167 -11.23 -11.07 14.09
CA LEU A 167 -12.02 -12.26 13.81
C LEU A 167 -11.57 -13.37 14.75
N LYS A 168 -12.51 -13.95 15.50
CA LYS A 168 -12.23 -15.05 16.44
C LYS A 168 -13.15 -16.24 16.22
N GLY A 169 -12.60 -17.43 16.35
CA GLY A 169 -13.31 -18.71 16.37
C GLY A 169 -14.14 -18.97 15.10
N LYS A 170 -13.71 -18.45 13.95
CA LYS A 170 -14.48 -18.59 12.71
C LYS A 170 -14.33 -20.02 12.19
N LYS A 171 -15.42 -20.79 12.26
CA LYS A 171 -15.48 -22.16 11.75
C LYS A 171 -15.35 -22.17 10.22
N ILE A 172 -14.37 -22.90 9.72
CA ILE A 172 -14.07 -22.99 8.28
C ILE A 172 -14.62 -24.29 7.70
N VAL A 173 -14.13 -25.44 8.20
CA VAL A 173 -14.57 -26.79 7.79
C VAL A 173 -14.58 -27.73 8.99
N PRO A 174 -15.43 -28.78 8.99
CA PRO A 174 -15.35 -29.81 9.99
C PRO A 174 -14.11 -30.69 9.76
N VAL A 175 -13.48 -31.18 10.82
CA VAL A 175 -12.22 -31.94 10.73
C VAL A 175 -12.41 -33.27 9.98
N ASN A 176 -13.61 -33.85 10.03
CA ASN A 176 -13.93 -35.13 9.40
C ASN A 176 -13.89 -35.12 7.86
N VAL A 177 -13.88 -33.94 7.21
CA VAL A 177 -13.68 -33.85 5.76
C VAL A 177 -12.20 -33.85 5.36
N LEU A 178 -11.30 -33.68 6.33
CA LEU A 178 -9.86 -33.71 6.12
C LEU A 178 -9.33 -35.13 6.25
N GLN A 179 -8.45 -35.51 5.32
CA GLN A 179 -7.82 -36.82 5.27
C GLN A 179 -6.49 -36.79 6.03
N LYS A 180 -6.30 -37.76 6.93
CA LYS A 180 -5.04 -37.90 7.68
C LYS A 180 -3.87 -38.12 6.73
N GLY A 181 -2.76 -37.44 7.01
CA GLY A 181 -1.53 -37.55 6.20
C GLY A 181 -1.56 -36.76 4.88
N VAL A 182 -2.66 -36.06 4.57
CA VAL A 182 -2.72 -35.12 3.44
C VAL A 182 -2.31 -33.73 3.92
N ILE A 183 -1.44 -33.08 3.16
CA ILE A 183 -1.07 -31.67 3.37
C ILE A 183 -2.09 -30.79 2.63
N TYR A 184 -2.67 -29.87 3.36
CA TYR A 184 -3.59 -28.85 2.86
C TYR A 184 -2.88 -27.49 2.80
N LEU A 185 -3.15 -26.72 1.77
CA LEU A 185 -2.79 -25.33 1.66
C LEU A 185 -4.00 -24.49 2.08
N VAL A 186 -3.82 -23.70 3.13
CA VAL A 186 -4.80 -22.72 3.57
C VAL A 186 -4.44 -21.38 2.98
N LYS A 187 -5.40 -20.69 2.38
CA LYS A 187 -5.24 -19.33 1.84
C LYS A 187 -6.24 -18.40 2.48
N VAL A 188 -5.78 -17.22 2.86
CA VAL A 188 -6.63 -16.16 3.41
C VAL A 188 -6.34 -14.85 2.70
N GLN A 189 -7.40 -14.22 2.21
CA GLN A 189 -7.34 -12.90 1.59
C GLN A 189 -8.54 -12.08 2.02
N THR A 190 -8.32 -10.78 2.25
CA THR A 190 -9.40 -9.85 2.55
C THR A 190 -9.41 -8.73 1.52
N ILE A 191 -10.60 -8.40 1.03
CA ILE A 191 -10.81 -7.36 0.02
C ILE A 191 -12.00 -6.48 0.42
N HIS A 192 -11.99 -5.24 -0.05
CA HIS A 192 -13.19 -4.40 -0.03
C HIS A 192 -14.14 -4.84 -1.15
N ASP A 193 -15.41 -5.08 -0.80
CA ASP A 193 -16.45 -5.48 -1.74
C ASP A 193 -17.08 -4.24 -2.40
N ILE A 194 -16.56 -3.87 -3.57
CA ILE A 194 -17.11 -2.78 -4.40
C ILE A 194 -18.57 -3.08 -4.80
N GLY A 195 -18.95 -4.35 -4.94
CA GLY A 195 -20.30 -4.78 -5.28
C GLY A 195 -21.32 -4.51 -4.17
N ALA A 196 -20.87 -4.33 -2.92
CA ALA A 196 -21.71 -4.00 -1.78
C ALA A 196 -21.97 -2.49 -1.62
N LEU A 197 -21.26 -1.63 -2.37
CA LEU A 197 -21.52 -0.18 -2.33
C LEU A 197 -22.93 0.16 -2.81
N PRO A 198 -23.49 1.32 -2.43
CA PRO A 198 -24.72 1.84 -2.99
C PRO A 198 -24.66 1.89 -4.53
N LEU A 199 -25.76 1.51 -5.19
CA LEU A 199 -25.85 1.38 -6.66
C LEU A 199 -25.28 2.58 -7.44
N PRO A 200 -25.57 3.85 -7.05
CA PRO A 200 -25.05 5.01 -7.79
C PRO A 200 -23.51 5.13 -7.76
N LEU A 201 -22.85 4.58 -6.73
CA LEU A 201 -21.40 4.70 -6.56
C LEU A 201 -20.62 3.60 -7.30
N ARG A 202 -21.20 2.42 -7.53
CA ARG A 202 -20.49 1.24 -8.08
C ARG A 202 -19.76 1.52 -9.41
N PRO A 203 -20.38 2.15 -10.44
CA PRO A 203 -19.71 2.33 -11.72
C PRO A 203 -18.42 3.16 -11.60
N ARG A 204 -18.47 4.22 -10.79
CA ARG A 204 -17.30 5.06 -10.51
C ARG A 204 -16.28 4.33 -9.64
N ALA A 205 -16.74 3.52 -8.69
CA ALA A 205 -15.86 2.80 -7.78
C ALA A 205 -14.98 1.77 -8.48
N TYR A 206 -15.50 1.04 -9.47
CA TYR A 206 -14.70 0.13 -10.30
C TYR A 206 -13.58 0.83 -11.09
N LEU A 207 -13.77 2.10 -11.43
CA LEU A 207 -12.79 2.88 -12.20
C LEU A 207 -11.78 3.65 -11.32
N SER A 208 -12.00 3.67 -10.00
CA SER A 208 -11.21 4.50 -9.09
C SER A 208 -10.37 3.66 -8.13
N PRO A 209 -9.03 3.79 -8.14
CA PRO A 209 -8.13 3.04 -7.26
C PRO A 209 -8.42 3.24 -5.76
N GLY A 210 -9.03 4.36 -5.37
CA GLY A 210 -9.39 4.65 -3.98
C GLY A 210 -10.34 3.61 -3.38
N TRP A 211 -11.11 2.89 -4.20
CA TRP A 211 -12.04 1.84 -3.73
C TRP A 211 -11.44 0.45 -3.70
N HIS A 212 -10.21 0.29 -4.19
CA HIS A 212 -9.52 -0.99 -4.28
C HIS A 212 -8.63 -1.16 -3.03
N LEU A 213 -9.20 -1.78 -2.00
CA LEU A 213 -8.47 -2.16 -0.80
C LEU A 213 -8.37 -3.68 -0.73
N SER A 214 -7.16 -4.20 -0.57
CA SER A 214 -6.93 -5.63 -0.41
C SER A 214 -5.76 -5.92 0.54
N SER A 215 -5.78 -7.12 1.11
CA SER A 215 -4.63 -7.69 1.79
C SER A 215 -3.74 -8.42 0.80
N LYS A 216 -2.48 -8.66 1.20
CA LYS A 216 -1.70 -9.76 0.62
C LYS A 216 -2.43 -11.08 0.88
N VAL A 217 -2.23 -12.06 0.01
CA VAL A 217 -2.66 -13.44 0.29
C VAL A 217 -1.72 -14.00 1.35
N TYR A 218 -2.28 -14.51 2.44
CA TYR A 218 -1.53 -15.25 3.45
C TYR A 218 -1.76 -16.74 3.22
N GLU A 219 -0.69 -17.51 3.07
CA GLU A 219 -0.76 -18.94 2.74
C GLU A 219 0.08 -19.76 3.73
N TRP A 220 -0.44 -20.91 4.17
CA TRP A 220 0.31 -21.83 5.02
C TRP A 220 -0.17 -23.27 4.87
N ARG A 221 0.68 -24.20 5.30
CA ARG A 221 0.38 -25.63 5.27
C ARG A 221 -0.31 -26.08 6.54
N LEU A 222 -1.39 -26.84 6.39
CA LEU A 222 -2.14 -27.51 7.44
C LEU A 222 -2.03 -29.02 7.22
N GLN A 223 -1.65 -29.75 8.27
CA GLN A 223 -1.66 -31.21 8.26
C GLN A 223 -2.47 -31.68 9.48
N PRO A 224 -3.61 -32.36 9.29
CA PRO A 224 -4.42 -32.94 10.36
C PRO A 224 -3.76 -34.17 11.01
#